data_AF-E7RSH9-F1
#
_entry.id   AF-E7RSH9-F1
#
_cell.length_a   1.000
_cell.length_b   1.000
_cell.length_c   1.000
_cell.angle_alpha   90.00
_cell.angle_beta   90.00
_cell.angle_gamma   90.00
#
_symmetry.space_group_name_H-M   'P 1'
#
loop_
_entity.id
_entity.type
_entity.pdbx_description
1 polymer ?
#
loop_
_entity_poly.entity_id
_entity_poly.type
_entity_poly.pdbx_seq_one_letter_code
_entity_poly.pdbx_strand_id
1 'polypeptide(L)'
;MNVILYVSKKIDSIEYFHQFIAQITHSMGDNVKVDIHHRSVDLSKQHTTILHIFSTWSDTCAKLIKQAYKLQIPIVYSPLGSFQPWTLRQRNASNQLWQSSFQKSTLQRVSVLHAFSAIEFETLKATGWNGKIVLIKNPVITNDISAADASQQIYDLYTDTIQEHDRLIRQQIDQRMKEISGAETNIIRICTLLLYAEYQFRRGEILQETLAEIAGLMTSLPYNESRMVEVLQELGIKEFTARIENIAEEYSLLTEGFMPINKLNDKTTKQIRSRISKGE
;
A
#
# COMPACT_ATOMS: atom_id res chain seq x y z
N MET A 1 9.91 -2.15 -8.15
CA MET A 1 9.34 -1.61 -6.89
C MET A 1 9.25 -0.08 -6.96
N ASN A 2 8.12 0.55 -6.57
CA ASN A 2 7.94 2.01 -6.62
C ASN A 2 7.71 2.60 -5.21
N VAL A 3 8.78 3.15 -4.62
CA VAL A 3 8.80 3.69 -3.27
C VAL A 3 8.51 5.20 -3.32
N ILE A 4 7.45 5.62 -2.63
CA ILE A 4 7.23 7.05 -2.36
C ILE A 4 7.81 7.39 -0.99
N LEU A 5 8.79 8.30 -0.96
CA LEU A 5 9.35 8.84 0.28
C LEU A 5 8.76 10.21 0.57
N TYR A 6 8.06 10.36 1.69
CA TYR A 6 7.71 11.68 2.19
C TYR A 6 8.71 12.11 3.26
N VAL A 7 9.44 13.20 3.02
CA VAL A 7 10.44 13.75 3.93
C VAL A 7 10.07 15.19 4.25
N SER A 8 9.56 15.46 5.45
CA SER A 8 9.19 16.84 5.79
C SER A 8 10.40 17.76 5.71
N LYS A 9 10.21 19.01 5.23
CA LYS A 9 11.29 20.00 5.09
C LYS A 9 12.14 20.17 6.35
N LYS A 10 11.53 20.10 7.53
CA LYS A 10 12.23 20.18 8.83
C LYS A 10 13.25 19.05 9.00
N ILE A 11 12.88 17.84 8.58
CA ILE A 11 13.77 16.67 8.66
C ILE A 11 14.84 16.74 7.59
N ASP A 12 14.46 17.12 6.37
CA ASP A 12 15.41 17.25 5.26
C ASP A 12 16.46 18.36 5.51
N SER A 13 16.12 19.41 6.28
CA SER A 13 17.10 20.43 6.68
C SER A 13 18.14 19.97 7.70
N ILE A 14 17.97 18.77 8.28
CA ILE A 14 18.90 18.21 9.26
C ILE A 14 19.92 17.33 8.51
N GLU A 15 21.19 17.74 8.54
CA GLU A 15 22.25 17.18 7.71
C GLU A 15 22.35 15.64 7.79
N TYR A 16 22.37 15.07 8.99
CA TYR A 16 22.52 13.62 9.16
C TYR A 16 21.28 12.82 8.70
N PHE A 17 20.09 13.43 8.67
CA PHE A 17 18.90 12.79 8.09
C PHE A 17 18.91 12.90 6.57
N HIS A 18 19.30 14.06 6.04
CA HIS A 18 19.48 14.25 4.61
C HIS A 18 20.50 13.25 4.04
N GLN A 19 21.67 13.14 4.67
CA GLN A 19 22.72 12.19 4.28
C GLN A 19 22.23 10.75 4.36
N PHE A 20 21.53 10.37 5.44
CA PHE A 20 20.97 9.03 5.57
C PHE A 20 19.97 8.71 4.45
N ILE A 21 19.03 9.63 4.16
CA ILE A 21 18.02 9.44 3.11
C ILE A 21 18.71 9.35 1.75
N ALA A 22 19.68 10.22 1.46
CA ALA A 22 20.46 10.16 0.22
C ALA A 22 21.17 8.81 0.08
N GLN A 23 21.82 8.33 1.14
CA GLN A 23 22.52 7.03 1.15
C GLN A 23 21.57 5.87 0.83
N ILE A 24 20.45 5.74 1.55
CA ILE A 24 19.51 4.63 1.31
C ILE A 24 18.94 4.69 -0.10
N THR A 25 18.68 5.89 -0.64
CA THR A 25 18.15 6.02 -2.01
C THR A 25 19.18 5.70 -3.08
N HIS A 26 20.45 6.05 -2.86
CA HIS A 26 21.52 5.76 -3.81
C HIS A 26 21.88 4.27 -3.86
N SER A 27 21.78 3.59 -2.72
CA SER A 27 22.09 2.15 -2.60
C SER A 27 20.97 1.22 -3.07
N MET A 28 19.78 1.75 -3.34
CA MET A 28 18.67 0.94 -3.87
C MET A 28 18.99 0.55 -5.31
N GLY A 29 18.89 -0.74 -5.63
CA GLY A 29 19.19 -1.25 -6.99
C GLY A 29 18.24 -0.72 -8.07
N ASP A 30 18.62 -0.93 -9.33
CA ASP A 30 17.93 -0.37 -10.51
C ASP A 30 16.42 -0.73 -10.61
N ASN A 31 16.03 -1.85 -10.00
CA ASN A 31 14.63 -2.31 -9.95
C ASN A 31 13.77 -1.56 -8.91
N VAL A 32 14.35 -0.58 -8.22
CA VAL A 32 13.66 0.25 -7.22
C VAL A 32 13.63 1.69 -7.69
N LYS A 33 12.44 2.13 -8.10
CA LYS A 33 12.20 3.55 -8.35
C LYS A 33 11.83 4.23 -7.03
N VAL A 34 12.51 5.33 -6.73
CA VAL A 34 12.26 6.14 -5.53
C VAL A 34 11.87 7.56 -5.93
N ASP A 35 10.68 7.99 -5.53
CA ASP A 35 10.22 9.37 -5.72
C ASP A 35 10.12 10.07 -4.35
N ILE A 36 10.94 11.12 -4.15
CA ILE A 36 11.02 11.87 -2.88
C ILE A 36 10.13 13.12 -2.93
N HIS A 37 9.31 13.31 -1.89
CA HIS A 37 8.41 14.44 -1.75
C HIS A 37 8.61 15.18 -0.42
N HIS A 38 8.79 16.50 -0.49
CA HIS A 38 8.89 17.38 0.70
C HIS A 38 7.60 18.11 1.05
N ARG A 39 6.54 17.88 0.27
CA ARG A 39 5.18 18.41 0.45
C ARG A 39 4.19 17.25 0.32
N SER A 40 2.93 17.49 0.68
CA SER A 40 1.88 16.50 0.48
C SER A 40 1.83 16.08 -0.99
N VAL A 41 1.72 14.78 -1.23
CA VAL A 41 1.56 14.17 -2.55
C VAL A 41 0.18 13.53 -2.64
N ASP A 42 -0.38 13.50 -3.84
CA ASP A 42 -1.63 12.79 -4.13
C ASP A 42 -1.32 11.37 -4.61
N LEU A 43 -1.33 10.41 -3.68
CA LEU A 43 -0.96 9.01 -3.95
C LEU A 43 -1.88 8.34 -4.98
N SER A 44 -3.11 8.83 -5.17
CA SER A 44 -4.05 8.25 -6.15
C SER A 44 -3.61 8.42 -7.61
N LYS A 45 -2.66 9.33 -7.85
CA LYS A 45 -2.10 9.65 -9.17
C LYS A 45 -0.71 9.05 -9.39
N GLN A 46 -0.19 8.32 -8.41
CA GLN A 46 1.13 7.70 -8.47
C GLN A 46 0.96 6.18 -8.55
N HIS A 47 1.91 5.51 -9.20
CA HIS A 47 2.13 4.10 -8.93
C HIS A 47 2.95 4.01 -7.65
N THR A 48 2.35 3.46 -6.59
CA THR A 48 3.00 3.38 -5.27
C THR A 48 2.91 1.96 -4.73
N THR A 49 4.06 1.32 -4.59
CA THR A 49 4.13 0.00 -3.97
C THR A 49 4.21 0.09 -2.45
N ILE A 50 4.89 1.10 -1.94
CA ILE A 50 5.03 1.36 -0.51
C ILE A 50 5.22 2.86 -0.28
N LEU A 51 4.64 3.37 0.81
CA LEU A 51 4.87 4.73 1.31
C LEU A 51 5.78 4.66 2.52
N HIS A 52 6.89 5.41 2.51
CA HIS A 52 7.70 5.63 3.71
C HIS A 52 7.70 7.11 4.09
N ILE A 53 7.27 7.40 5.32
CA ILE A 53 7.20 8.75 5.88
C ILE A 53 8.38 8.95 6.84
N PHE A 54 9.27 9.90 6.53
CA PHE A 54 10.30 10.43 7.42
C PHE A 54 9.87 11.81 7.93
N SER A 55 9.22 11.85 9.09
CA SER A 55 8.71 13.12 9.59
C SER A 55 8.35 13.07 11.06
N THR A 56 8.51 14.20 11.74
CA THR A 56 7.83 14.37 13.01
C THR A 56 6.31 14.42 12.85
N TRP A 57 5.56 14.03 13.88
CA TRP A 57 4.09 14.04 13.81
C TRP A 57 3.54 15.38 13.29
N SER A 58 2.70 15.33 12.27
CA SER A 58 2.07 16.50 11.66
C SER A 58 0.75 16.13 10.97
N ASP A 59 -0.08 17.13 10.66
CA ASP A 59 -1.32 16.94 9.91
C ASP A 59 -1.07 16.36 8.51
N THR A 60 0.06 16.71 7.88
CA THR A 60 0.46 16.15 6.59
C THR A 60 0.69 14.65 6.72
N CYS A 61 1.37 14.19 7.77
CA CYS A 61 1.57 12.76 8.04
C CYS A 61 0.22 12.05 8.22
N ALA A 62 -0.68 12.61 9.05
CA ALA A 62 -1.98 12.00 9.28
C ALA A 62 -2.82 11.89 7.99
N LYS A 63 -2.77 12.92 7.13
CA LYS A 63 -3.44 12.92 5.82
C LYS A 63 -2.85 11.88 4.86
N LEU A 64 -1.53 11.79 4.77
CA LEU A 64 -0.85 10.79 3.93
C LEU A 64 -1.14 9.37 4.40
N ILE A 65 -1.06 9.10 5.71
CA ILE A 65 -1.41 7.78 6.28
C ILE A 65 -2.86 7.43 5.95
N LYS A 66 -3.79 8.37 6.10
CA LYS A 66 -5.20 8.14 5.76
C LYS A 66 -5.40 7.87 4.27
N GLN A 67 -4.68 8.57 3.38
CA GLN A 67 -4.77 8.35 1.93
C GLN A 67 -4.20 6.98 1.55
N ALA A 68 -2.99 6.65 2.01
CA ALA A 68 -2.35 5.36 1.75
C ALA A 68 -3.20 4.19 2.25
N TYR A 69 -3.75 4.29 3.47
CA TYR A 69 -4.63 3.27 4.04
C TYR A 69 -5.87 3.04 3.17
N LYS A 70 -6.52 4.10 2.67
CA LYS A 70 -7.68 3.99 1.77
C LYS A 70 -7.34 3.36 0.42
N LEU A 71 -6.14 3.61 -0.09
CA LEU A 71 -5.63 3.02 -1.33
C LEU A 71 -5.04 1.62 -1.11
N GLN A 72 -5.07 1.11 0.12
CA GLN A 72 -4.44 -0.15 0.51
C GLN A 72 -2.95 -0.20 0.15
N ILE A 73 -2.25 0.93 0.31
CA ILE A 73 -0.79 1.03 0.18
C ILE A 73 -0.17 0.73 1.55
N PRO A 74 0.82 -0.19 1.65
CA PRO A 74 1.56 -0.41 2.89
C PRO A 74 2.38 0.82 3.29
N ILE A 75 2.49 1.05 4.60
CA ILE A 75 3.06 2.27 5.16
C ILE A 75 4.18 1.93 6.14
N VAL A 76 5.38 2.46 5.89
CA VAL A 76 6.44 2.56 6.89
C VAL A 76 6.46 3.99 7.43
N TYR A 77 6.58 4.15 8.74
CA TYR A 77 6.67 5.48 9.35
C TYR A 77 7.82 5.57 10.34
N SER A 78 8.77 6.47 10.06
CA SER A 78 9.83 6.86 11.00
C SER A 78 9.49 8.19 11.67
N PRO A 79 9.19 8.19 12.99
CA PRO A 79 8.72 9.36 13.69
C PRO A 79 9.81 10.29 14.23
N LEU A 80 11.08 9.86 14.22
CA LEU A 80 12.26 10.68 14.50
C LEU A 80 12.19 11.42 15.84
N GLY A 81 11.80 10.70 16.90
CA GLY A 81 11.69 11.21 18.27
C GLY A 81 10.37 11.92 18.60
N SER A 82 9.38 11.92 17.69
CA SER A 82 8.11 12.63 17.91
C SER A 82 7.28 12.15 19.09
N PHE A 83 7.48 10.89 19.49
CA PHE A 83 6.68 10.25 20.52
C PHE A 83 7.45 10.06 21.84
N GLN A 84 8.57 10.77 22.01
CA GLN A 84 9.31 10.78 23.26
C GLN A 84 8.44 11.30 24.44
N PRO A 85 8.64 10.79 25.66
CA PRO A 85 7.76 11.11 26.79
C PRO A 85 7.66 12.62 27.08
N TRP A 86 8.77 13.36 26.98
CA TRP A 86 8.76 14.81 27.18
C TRP A 86 7.95 15.54 26.09
N THR A 87 8.03 15.10 24.83
CA THR A 87 7.24 15.65 23.72
C THR A 87 5.74 15.41 23.90
N LEU A 88 5.37 14.25 24.47
CA LEU A 88 3.98 13.90 24.77
C LEU A 88 3.44 14.61 26.03
N ARG A 89 4.31 14.92 27.00
CA ARG A 89 3.96 15.55 28.29
C ARG A 89 3.91 17.07 28.24
N GLN A 90 4.52 17.74 27.26
CA GLN A 90 4.48 19.20 27.10
C GLN A 90 3.11 19.79 26.67
N ARG A 91 2.02 19.02 26.74
CA ARG A 91 0.71 19.41 26.16
C ARG A 91 -0.38 19.49 27.23
N ASN A 92 -1.29 20.46 27.08
CA ASN A 92 -2.45 20.65 27.96
C ASN A 92 -3.30 19.36 28.05
N ALA A 93 -3.76 19.02 29.26
CA ALA A 93 -4.38 17.73 29.57
C ALA A 93 -5.61 17.37 28.70
N SER A 94 -6.50 18.33 28.41
CA SER A 94 -7.68 18.10 27.56
C SER A 94 -7.32 17.81 26.09
N ASN A 95 -6.33 18.50 25.55
CA ASN A 95 -5.80 18.27 24.21
C ASN A 95 -4.95 16.98 24.13
N GLN A 96 -4.38 16.54 25.26
CA GLN A 96 -3.52 15.37 25.33
C GLN A 96 -4.29 14.08 25.05
N LEU A 97 -5.48 13.90 25.63
CA LEU A 97 -6.29 12.68 25.46
C LEU A 97 -6.82 12.53 24.03
N TRP A 98 -7.43 13.58 23.47
CA TRP A 98 -7.95 13.55 22.10
C TRP A 98 -6.82 13.33 21.08
N GLN A 99 -5.69 14.04 21.21
CA GLN A 99 -4.56 13.86 20.31
C GLN A 99 -3.93 12.48 20.47
N SER A 100 -3.85 11.93 21.68
CA SER A 100 -3.35 10.57 21.89
C SER A 100 -4.25 9.53 21.24
N SER A 101 -5.58 9.66 21.34
CA SER A 101 -6.50 8.76 20.65
C SER A 101 -6.41 8.89 19.13
N PHE A 102 -6.31 10.12 18.61
CA PHE A 102 -6.17 10.36 17.18
C PHE A 102 -4.84 9.80 16.63
N GLN A 103 -3.73 10.06 17.32
CA GLN A 103 -2.41 9.50 17.00
C GLN A 103 -2.45 7.98 17.05
N LYS A 104 -2.99 7.39 18.13
CA LYS A 104 -3.17 5.93 18.25
C LYS A 104 -3.93 5.36 17.07
N SER A 105 -5.11 5.88 16.76
CA SER A 105 -5.94 5.40 15.65
C SER A 105 -5.26 5.57 14.28
N THR A 106 -4.38 6.57 14.14
CA THR A 106 -3.61 6.79 12.91
C THR A 106 -2.45 5.81 12.82
N LEU A 107 -1.69 5.62 13.90
CA LEU A 107 -0.53 4.73 13.91
C LEU A 107 -0.94 3.25 13.85
N GLN A 108 -2.13 2.87 14.31
CA GLN A 108 -2.68 1.53 14.11
C GLN A 108 -2.89 1.16 12.63
N ARG A 109 -2.92 2.14 11.73
CA ARG A 109 -3.05 1.93 10.27
C ARG A 109 -1.71 1.81 9.57
N VAL A 110 -0.61 2.15 10.26
CA VAL A 110 0.75 2.03 9.71
C VAL A 110 1.13 0.55 9.70
N SER A 111 1.75 0.08 8.62
CA SER A 111 2.17 -1.32 8.50
C SER A 111 3.33 -1.63 9.45
N VAL A 112 4.33 -0.74 9.51
CA VAL A 112 5.49 -0.86 10.41
C VAL A 112 5.95 0.53 10.88
N LEU A 113 6.23 0.67 12.18
CA LEU A 113 6.96 1.83 12.70
C LEU A 113 8.47 1.55 12.66
N HIS A 114 9.24 2.50 12.14
CA HIS A 114 10.70 2.41 12.09
C HIS A 114 11.33 3.33 13.15
N ALA A 115 12.11 2.74 14.06
CA ALA A 115 12.90 3.45 15.06
C ALA A 115 14.38 3.54 14.64
N PHE A 116 15.00 4.69 14.90
CA PHE A 116 16.41 4.97 14.60
C PHE A 116 17.35 4.72 15.78
N SER A 117 16.83 4.48 16.97
CA SER A 117 17.61 4.23 18.18
C SER A 117 16.88 3.25 19.10
N ALA A 118 17.63 2.55 19.95
CA ALA A 118 17.04 1.68 20.96
C ALA A 118 16.08 2.44 21.91
N ILE A 119 16.42 3.69 22.25
CA ILE A 119 15.56 4.55 23.08
C ILE A 119 14.24 4.86 22.37
N GLU A 120 14.29 5.21 21.08
CA GLU A 120 13.08 5.43 20.29
C GLU A 120 12.26 4.15 20.16
N PHE A 121 12.91 3.01 19.91
CA PHE A 121 12.24 1.71 19.82
C PHE A 121 11.45 1.38 21.09
N GLU A 122 12.10 1.47 22.26
CA GLU A 122 11.44 1.20 23.54
C GLU A 122 10.32 2.21 23.84
N THR A 123 10.52 3.46 23.44
CA THR A 123 9.48 4.50 23.55
C THR A 123 8.25 4.16 22.71
N LEU A 124 8.43 3.80 21.44
CA LEU A 124 7.33 3.42 20.54
C LEU A 124 6.62 2.17 21.06
N LYS A 125 7.37 1.18 21.52
CA LYS A 125 6.85 -0.06 22.11
C LYS A 125 6.00 0.23 23.35
N ALA A 126 6.46 1.11 24.23
CA ALA A 126 5.74 1.50 25.44
C ALA A 126 4.40 2.22 25.15
N THR A 127 4.22 2.82 23.96
CA THR A 127 2.93 3.41 23.59
C THR A 127 1.83 2.35 23.39
N GLY A 128 2.19 1.16 22.92
CA GLY A 128 1.24 0.12 22.52
C GLY A 128 0.33 0.52 21.34
N TRP A 129 0.69 1.54 20.56
CA TRP A 129 -0.15 2.04 19.46
C TRP A 129 0.00 1.24 18.16
N ASN A 130 1.11 0.53 17.97
CA ASN A 130 1.33 -0.36 16.84
C ASN A 130 2.12 -1.60 17.29
N GLY A 131 1.71 -2.79 16.83
CA GLY A 131 2.34 -4.05 17.18
C GLY A 131 3.59 -4.39 16.37
N LYS A 132 3.86 -3.67 15.29
CA LYS A 132 5.00 -3.90 14.38
C LYS A 132 5.94 -2.70 14.43
N ILE A 133 7.08 -2.88 15.09
CA ILE A 133 8.12 -1.87 15.25
C ILE A 133 9.46 -2.52 14.88
N VAL A 134 10.26 -1.84 14.06
CA VAL A 134 11.56 -2.29 13.61
C VAL A 134 12.62 -1.25 13.96
N LEU A 135 13.77 -1.70 14.48
CA LEU A 135 14.92 -0.85 14.79
C LEU A 135 15.94 -0.95 13.65
N ILE A 136 16.16 0.15 12.93
CA ILE A 136 17.28 0.28 11.98
C ILE A 136 18.00 1.57 12.32
N LYS A 137 19.23 1.45 12.80
CA LYS A 137 20.01 2.59 13.31
C LYS A 137 20.44 3.52 12.17
N ASN A 138 20.65 4.80 12.49
CA ASN A 138 21.22 5.72 11.50
C ASN A 138 22.76 5.55 11.47
N PRO A 139 23.36 5.03 10.39
CA PRO A 139 24.80 4.87 10.26
C PRO A 139 25.56 6.19 10.39
N VAL A 140 24.95 7.32 10.02
CA VAL A 140 25.55 8.66 10.12
C VAL A 140 25.67 9.12 11.58
N ILE A 141 24.77 8.69 12.46
CA ILE A 141 24.72 9.14 13.85
C ILE A 141 25.49 8.19 14.76
N THR A 142 25.25 6.89 14.65
CA THR A 142 25.66 5.96 15.71
C THR A 142 26.91 5.15 15.40
N ASN A 143 27.49 5.22 14.19
CA ASN A 143 28.63 4.39 13.74
C ASN A 143 28.49 2.88 14.06
N ASP A 144 27.29 2.42 14.42
CA ASP A 144 27.03 1.06 14.91
C ASP A 144 26.87 0.07 13.77
N ILE A 145 26.44 0.56 12.61
CA ILE A 145 26.23 -0.22 11.39
C ILE A 145 26.79 0.58 10.21
N SER A 146 27.23 -0.11 9.15
CA SER A 146 27.65 0.57 7.94
C SER A 146 26.46 1.14 7.16
N ALA A 147 26.72 2.11 6.27
CA ALA A 147 25.68 2.63 5.38
C ALA A 147 25.10 1.54 4.46
N ALA A 148 25.92 0.58 4.04
CA ALA A 148 25.48 -0.57 3.24
C ALA A 148 24.52 -1.46 4.05
N ASP A 149 24.85 -1.78 5.29
CA ASP A 149 24.00 -2.61 6.16
C ASP A 149 22.66 -1.93 6.46
N ALA A 150 22.68 -0.62 6.74
CA ALA A 150 21.47 0.15 6.99
C ALA A 150 20.56 0.17 5.77
N SER A 151 21.14 0.31 4.59
CA SER A 151 20.42 0.34 3.32
C SER A 151 19.81 -1.01 2.97
N GLN A 152 20.56 -2.09 3.18
CA GLN A 152 20.04 -3.45 3.02
C GLN A 152 18.86 -3.71 3.97
N GLN A 153 18.98 -3.32 5.25
CA GLN A 153 17.90 -3.47 6.21
C GLN A 153 16.64 -2.66 5.83
N ILE A 154 16.80 -1.47 5.24
CA ILE A 154 15.65 -0.69 4.74
C ILE A 154 15.01 -1.36 3.52
N TYR A 155 15.81 -1.92 2.61
CA TYR A 155 15.31 -2.69 1.47
C TYR A 155 14.54 -3.93 1.93
N ASP A 156 15.08 -4.68 2.88
CA ASP A 156 14.45 -5.88 3.45
C ASP A 156 13.14 -5.48 4.16
N LEU A 157 13.16 -4.40 4.96
CA LEU A 157 11.95 -3.84 5.59
C LEU A 157 10.87 -3.53 4.56
N TYR A 158 11.21 -2.92 3.42
CA TYR A 158 10.23 -2.63 2.37
C TYR A 158 9.68 -3.90 1.76
N THR A 159 10.55 -4.85 1.41
CA THR A 159 10.19 -6.12 0.78
C THR A 159 9.26 -6.91 1.69
N ASP A 160 9.64 -7.10 2.95
CA ASP A 160 8.85 -7.82 3.96
C ASP A 160 7.49 -7.14 4.18
N THR A 161 7.48 -5.81 4.27
CA THR A 161 6.23 -5.06 4.47
C THR A 161 5.30 -5.20 3.27
N ILE A 162 5.82 -5.17 2.03
CA ILE A 162 5.03 -5.35 0.81
C ILE A 162 4.47 -6.77 0.74
N GLN A 163 5.30 -7.79 0.96
CA GLN A 163 4.91 -9.19 0.89
C GLN A 163 3.85 -9.53 1.95
N GLU A 164 4.07 -9.09 3.19
CA GLU A 164 3.12 -9.30 4.27
C GLU A 164 1.79 -8.60 4.01
N HIS A 165 1.84 -7.37 3.47
CA HIS A 165 0.64 -6.64 3.12
C HIS A 165 -0.14 -7.33 1.99
N ASP A 166 0.53 -7.80 0.95
CA ASP A 166 -0.11 -8.56 -0.14
C ASP A 166 -0.78 -9.85 0.38
N ARG A 167 -0.09 -10.59 1.26
CA ARG A 167 -0.63 -11.77 1.94
C ARG A 167 -1.92 -11.45 2.70
N LEU A 168 -1.93 -10.37 3.48
CA LEU A 168 -3.10 -9.95 4.25
C LEU A 168 -4.26 -9.52 3.33
N ILE A 169 -3.98 -8.86 2.21
CA ILE A 169 -5.00 -8.50 1.22
C ILE A 169 -5.64 -9.76 0.62
N ARG A 170 -4.84 -10.75 0.23
CA ARG A 170 -5.33 -12.03 -0.29
C ARG A 170 -6.20 -12.76 0.73
N GLN A 171 -5.75 -12.83 1.99
CA GLN A 171 -6.55 -13.41 3.07
C GLN A 171 -7.88 -12.68 3.30
N GLN A 172 -7.89 -11.34 3.21
CA GLN A 172 -9.13 -10.55 3.31
C GLN A 172 -10.07 -10.82 2.15
N ILE A 173 -9.55 -10.92 0.92
CA ILE A 173 -10.34 -11.30 -0.27
C ILE A 173 -10.94 -12.68 -0.06
N ASP A 174 -10.14 -13.67 0.32
CA ASP A 174 -10.61 -15.05 0.55
C ASP A 174 -11.69 -15.10 1.65
N GLN A 175 -11.51 -14.32 2.72
CA GLN A 175 -12.50 -14.25 3.80
C GLN A 175 -13.81 -13.62 3.31
N ARG A 176 -13.73 -12.54 2.54
CA ARG A 176 -14.91 -11.90 1.93
C ARG A 176 -15.64 -12.85 0.98
N MET A 177 -14.91 -13.68 0.24
CA MET A 177 -15.52 -14.69 -0.65
C MET A 177 -16.22 -15.82 0.11
N LYS A 178 -15.77 -16.17 1.33
CA LYS A 178 -16.47 -17.16 2.17
C LYS A 178 -17.81 -16.65 2.72
N GLU A 179 -17.98 -15.34 2.82
CA GLU A 179 -19.21 -14.71 3.30
C GLU A 179 -20.30 -14.69 2.22
N ILE A 180 -19.93 -14.84 0.94
CA ILE A 180 -20.88 -14.92 -0.18
C ILE A 180 -21.56 -16.29 -0.16
N SER A 181 -22.84 -16.31 0.22
CA SER A 181 -23.62 -17.54 0.31
C SER A 181 -23.84 -18.19 -1.05
N GLY A 182 -23.58 -19.51 -1.16
CA GLY A 182 -23.96 -20.30 -2.33
C GLY A 182 -23.27 -19.92 -3.65
N ALA A 183 -22.14 -19.20 -3.60
CA ALA A 183 -21.31 -19.00 -4.78
C ALA A 183 -20.59 -20.30 -5.17
N GLU A 184 -20.63 -20.65 -6.45
CA GLU A 184 -19.94 -21.83 -6.98
C GLU A 184 -18.42 -21.61 -7.02
N THR A 185 -17.63 -22.67 -6.91
CA THR A 185 -16.16 -22.62 -6.88
C THR A 185 -15.55 -21.85 -8.05
N ASN A 186 -16.09 -21.98 -9.26
CA ASN A 186 -15.58 -21.29 -10.44
C ASN A 186 -15.85 -19.78 -10.40
N ILE A 187 -17.05 -19.37 -9.94
CA ILE A 187 -17.38 -17.95 -9.71
C ILE A 187 -16.47 -17.37 -8.64
N ILE A 188 -16.22 -18.13 -7.55
CA ILE A 188 -15.32 -17.70 -6.48
C ILE A 188 -13.92 -17.41 -7.03
N ARG A 189 -13.35 -18.33 -7.83
CA ARG A 189 -12.02 -18.16 -8.42
C ARG A 189 -11.90 -16.91 -9.29
N ILE A 190 -12.87 -16.68 -10.18
CA ILE A 190 -12.90 -15.51 -11.06
C ILE A 190 -13.05 -14.23 -10.24
N CYS A 191 -13.97 -14.19 -9.29
CA CYS A 191 -14.20 -13.02 -8.43
C CYS A 191 -12.99 -12.70 -7.54
N THR A 192 -12.28 -13.70 -7.04
CA THR A 192 -11.03 -13.52 -6.28
C THR A 192 -9.98 -12.79 -7.12
N LEU A 193 -9.77 -13.18 -8.38
CA LEU A 193 -8.84 -12.49 -9.27
C LEU A 193 -9.30 -11.08 -9.63
N LEU A 194 -10.60 -10.87 -9.85
CA LEU A 194 -11.15 -9.53 -10.11
C LEU A 194 -10.96 -8.58 -8.91
N LEU A 195 -11.19 -9.05 -7.69
CA LEU A 195 -10.93 -8.29 -6.46
C LEU A 195 -9.44 -7.97 -6.31
N TYR A 196 -8.56 -8.91 -6.65
CA TYR A 196 -7.12 -8.69 -6.62
C TYR A 196 -6.67 -7.67 -7.68
N ALA A 197 -7.21 -7.72 -8.89
CA ALA A 197 -6.97 -6.72 -9.92
C ALA A 197 -7.47 -5.32 -9.51
N GLU A 198 -8.61 -5.24 -8.82
CA GLU A 198 -9.10 -3.97 -8.26
C GLU A 198 -8.15 -3.40 -7.20
N TYR A 199 -7.60 -4.27 -6.35
CA TYR A 199 -6.56 -3.89 -5.39
C TYR A 199 -5.29 -3.38 -6.08
N GLN A 200 -4.79 -4.09 -7.09
CA GLN A 200 -3.64 -3.64 -7.87
C GLN A 200 -3.92 -2.24 -8.46
N PHE A 201 -5.09 -2.06 -9.10
CA PHE A 201 -5.49 -0.80 -9.72
C PHE A 201 -5.47 0.38 -8.74
N ARG A 202 -5.94 0.18 -7.51
CA ARG A 202 -5.92 1.21 -6.45
C ARG A 202 -4.51 1.70 -6.12
N ARG A 203 -3.49 0.84 -6.28
CA ARG A 203 -2.08 1.17 -6.07
C ARG A 203 -1.36 1.70 -7.32
N GLY A 204 -2.06 1.80 -8.44
CA GLY A 204 -1.58 2.46 -9.63
C GLY A 204 -1.06 1.53 -10.73
N GLU A 205 -1.27 0.22 -10.61
CA GLU A 205 -0.81 -0.79 -11.59
C GLU A 205 -1.82 -1.92 -11.73
N ILE A 206 -1.97 -2.55 -12.89
CA ILE A 206 -2.53 -3.90 -13.02
C ILE A 206 -1.54 -4.69 -13.87
N LEU A 207 -1.14 -5.87 -13.42
CA LEU A 207 -0.24 -6.70 -14.21
C LEU A 207 -1.00 -7.29 -15.40
N GLN A 208 -0.40 -7.26 -16.59
CA GLN A 208 -0.98 -7.86 -17.79
C GLN A 208 -1.25 -9.36 -17.59
N GLU A 209 -0.43 -10.04 -16.79
CA GLU A 209 -0.62 -11.44 -16.40
C GLU A 209 -1.93 -11.64 -15.62
N THR A 210 -2.27 -10.73 -14.70
CA THR A 210 -3.53 -10.77 -13.97
C THR A 210 -4.72 -10.63 -14.91
N LEU A 211 -4.63 -9.73 -15.91
CA LEU A 211 -5.67 -9.59 -16.93
C LEU A 211 -5.82 -10.86 -17.79
N ALA A 212 -4.70 -11.44 -18.21
CA ALA A 212 -4.70 -12.68 -19.00
C ALA A 212 -5.26 -13.87 -18.20
N GLU A 213 -4.94 -13.97 -16.91
CA GLU A 213 -5.47 -15.01 -16.03
C GLU A 213 -6.98 -14.89 -15.86
N ILE A 214 -7.50 -13.68 -15.64
CA ILE A 214 -8.94 -13.41 -15.58
C ILE A 214 -9.63 -13.88 -16.86
N ALA A 215 -9.13 -13.45 -18.02
CA ALA A 215 -9.70 -13.81 -19.32
C ALA A 215 -9.64 -15.33 -19.57
N GLY A 216 -8.53 -15.97 -19.19
CA GLY A 216 -8.36 -17.42 -19.28
C GLY A 216 -9.37 -18.19 -18.42
N LEU A 217 -9.62 -17.75 -17.17
CA LEU A 217 -10.61 -18.40 -16.31
C LEU A 217 -12.04 -18.19 -16.83
N MET A 218 -12.38 -16.99 -17.30
CA MET A 218 -13.71 -16.70 -17.85
C MET A 218 -14.02 -17.50 -19.12
N THR A 219 -13.00 -17.80 -19.92
CA THR A 219 -13.16 -18.59 -21.15
C THR A 219 -13.20 -20.10 -20.88
N SER A 220 -12.44 -20.58 -19.88
CA SER A 220 -12.21 -22.02 -19.68
C SER A 220 -13.11 -22.69 -18.64
N LEU A 221 -13.57 -21.94 -17.63
CA LEU A 221 -14.39 -22.49 -16.56
C LEU A 221 -15.87 -22.37 -16.89
N PRO A 222 -16.68 -23.44 -16.70
CA PRO A 222 -18.12 -23.31 -16.75
C PRO A 222 -18.62 -22.59 -15.49
N TYR A 223 -19.48 -21.59 -15.65
CA TYR A 223 -20.16 -20.93 -14.53
C TYR A 223 -21.54 -20.41 -14.96
N ASN A 224 -22.45 -20.26 -14.00
CA ASN A 224 -23.74 -19.63 -14.25
C ASN A 224 -23.57 -18.11 -14.33
N GLU A 225 -23.77 -17.53 -15.53
CA GLU A 225 -23.62 -16.08 -15.75
C GLU A 225 -24.58 -15.25 -14.90
N SER A 226 -25.84 -15.67 -14.75
CA SER A 226 -26.81 -14.94 -13.92
C SER A 226 -26.34 -14.87 -12.46
N ARG A 227 -25.83 -16.00 -11.94
CA ARG A 227 -25.25 -16.05 -10.59
C ARG A 227 -23.96 -15.21 -10.49
N MET A 228 -23.12 -15.20 -11.52
CA MET A 228 -21.93 -14.33 -11.58
C MET A 228 -22.33 -12.86 -11.42
N VAL A 229 -23.33 -12.38 -12.17
CA VAL A 229 -23.79 -10.98 -12.07
C VAL A 229 -24.25 -10.63 -10.66
N GLU A 230 -24.99 -11.50 -9.99
CA GLU A 230 -25.43 -11.30 -8.61
C GLU A 230 -24.23 -11.17 -7.65
N VAL A 231 -23.25 -12.07 -7.75
CA VAL A 231 -22.06 -12.05 -6.90
C VAL A 231 -21.23 -10.79 -7.15
N LEU A 232 -21.06 -10.36 -8.40
CA LEU A 232 -20.36 -9.12 -8.73
C LEU A 232 -21.07 -7.87 -8.16
N GLN A 233 -22.41 -7.89 -8.06
CA GLN A 233 -23.19 -6.83 -7.42
C GLN A 233 -23.02 -6.83 -5.90
N GLU A 234 -23.10 -8.00 -5.26
CA GLU A 234 -22.91 -8.17 -3.82
C GLU A 234 -21.49 -7.73 -3.40
N LEU A 235 -20.48 -8.01 -4.22
CA LEU A 235 -19.11 -7.58 -4.02
C LEU A 235 -18.88 -6.09 -4.38
N GLY A 236 -19.84 -5.43 -5.02
CA GLY A 236 -19.71 -4.02 -5.44
C GLY A 236 -18.68 -3.78 -6.54
N ILE A 237 -18.29 -4.82 -7.28
CA ILE A 237 -17.26 -4.75 -8.33
C ILE A 237 -17.83 -4.88 -9.75
N LYS A 238 -19.15 -5.01 -9.93
CA LYS A 238 -19.79 -5.16 -11.25
C LYS A 238 -19.30 -4.13 -12.29
N GLU A 239 -19.27 -2.84 -11.94
CA GLU A 239 -18.78 -1.82 -12.87
C GLU A 239 -17.27 -1.92 -13.12
N PHE A 240 -16.48 -2.31 -12.13
CA PHE A 240 -15.04 -2.53 -12.31
C PHE A 240 -14.81 -3.69 -13.28
N THR A 241 -15.52 -4.81 -13.08
CA THR A 241 -15.47 -5.98 -13.97
C THR A 241 -15.85 -5.63 -15.40
N ALA A 242 -16.92 -4.84 -15.62
CA ALA A 242 -17.33 -4.43 -16.96
C ALA A 242 -16.27 -3.60 -17.70
N ARG A 243 -15.44 -2.84 -16.96
CA ARG A 243 -14.30 -2.10 -17.51
C ARG A 243 -13.13 -3.03 -17.80
N ILE A 244 -12.86 -4.00 -16.93
CA ILE A 244 -11.82 -5.03 -17.13
C ILE A 244 -12.12 -5.89 -18.35
N GLU A 245 -13.36 -6.35 -18.52
CA GLU A 245 -13.80 -7.14 -19.68
C GLU A 245 -13.66 -6.36 -20.99
N ASN A 246 -14.03 -5.06 -20.99
CA ASN A 246 -13.81 -4.20 -22.15
C ASN A 246 -12.34 -4.10 -22.53
N ILE A 247 -11.44 -3.98 -21.54
CA ILE A 247 -10.01 -3.92 -21.80
C ILE A 247 -9.46 -5.27 -22.25
N ALA A 248 -9.92 -6.39 -21.65
CA ALA A 248 -9.52 -7.73 -22.07
C ALA A 248 -9.89 -8.00 -23.54
N GLU A 249 -11.06 -7.51 -23.99
CA GLU A 249 -11.48 -7.55 -25.39
C GLU A 249 -10.55 -6.75 -26.31
N GLU A 250 -10.22 -5.51 -25.93
CA GLU A 250 -9.31 -4.66 -26.71
C GLU A 250 -7.92 -5.30 -26.88
N TYR A 251 -7.49 -6.08 -25.89
CA TYR A 251 -6.23 -6.83 -25.91
C TYR A 251 -6.37 -8.20 -26.60
N SER A 252 -7.55 -8.51 -27.17
CA SER A 252 -7.88 -9.79 -27.80
C SER A 252 -7.73 -11.01 -26.87
N LEU A 253 -7.86 -10.80 -25.56
CA LEU A 253 -7.76 -11.86 -24.53
C LEU A 253 -9.11 -12.52 -24.23
N LEU A 254 -10.21 -11.79 -24.43
CA LEU A 254 -11.57 -12.24 -24.12
C LEU A 254 -12.53 -11.86 -25.25
N THR A 255 -13.44 -12.75 -25.62
CA THR A 255 -14.50 -12.45 -26.61
C THR A 255 -15.84 -12.19 -25.93
N GLU A 256 -16.72 -11.42 -26.58
CA GLU A 256 -18.01 -11.01 -26.03
C GLU A 256 -18.89 -12.20 -25.56
N GLY A 257 -18.78 -13.35 -26.21
CA GLY A 257 -19.51 -14.57 -25.83
C GLY A 257 -19.12 -15.18 -24.48
N PHE A 258 -18.06 -14.68 -23.83
CA PHE A 258 -17.62 -15.10 -22.49
C PHE A 258 -17.76 -13.98 -21.45
N MET A 259 -18.46 -12.88 -21.77
CA MET A 259 -18.66 -11.74 -20.88
C MET A 259 -20.08 -11.77 -20.28
N PRO A 260 -20.24 -11.98 -18.96
CA PRO A 260 -21.54 -12.07 -18.30
C PRO A 260 -22.25 -10.70 -18.13
N ILE A 261 -21.57 -9.58 -18.40
CA ILE A 261 -22.10 -8.23 -18.21
C ILE A 261 -21.77 -7.31 -19.39
N ASN A 262 -22.58 -6.27 -19.55
CA ASN A 262 -22.34 -5.26 -20.58
C ASN A 262 -21.08 -4.46 -20.28
N LYS A 263 -20.22 -4.33 -21.30
CA LYS A 263 -18.97 -3.58 -21.28
C LYS A 263 -19.18 -2.11 -20.90
N LEU A 264 -18.22 -1.55 -20.18
CA LEU A 264 -18.14 -0.12 -19.89
C LEU A 264 -16.84 0.48 -20.43
N ASN A 265 -16.97 1.53 -21.25
CA ASN A 265 -15.85 2.32 -21.78
C ASN A 265 -15.99 3.80 -21.38
N ASP A 266 -15.58 4.12 -20.15
CA ASP A 266 -15.66 5.44 -19.58
C ASP A 266 -14.27 6.03 -19.27
N LYS A 267 -14.23 7.16 -18.55
CA LYS A 267 -12.96 7.78 -18.14
C LYS A 267 -12.12 6.84 -17.25
N THR A 268 -12.77 6.04 -16.41
CA THR A 268 -12.10 5.09 -15.52
C THR A 268 -11.53 3.93 -16.32
N THR A 269 -12.21 3.45 -17.37
CA THR A 269 -11.65 2.45 -18.31
C THR A 269 -10.32 2.93 -18.89
N LYS A 270 -10.26 4.20 -19.33
CA LYS A 270 -9.00 4.80 -19.83
C LYS A 270 -7.91 4.84 -18.77
N GLN A 271 -8.26 5.12 -17.51
CA GLN A 271 -7.31 5.11 -16.40
C GLN A 271 -6.78 3.71 -16.09
N ILE A 272 -7.66 2.71 -16.04
CA ILE A 272 -7.28 1.31 -15.85
C ILE A 272 -6.31 0.89 -16.96
N ARG A 273 -6.67 1.18 -18.22
CA ARG A 273 -5.83 0.86 -19.39
C ARG A 273 -4.42 1.46 -19.28
N SER A 274 -4.32 2.73 -18.86
CA SER A 274 -3.02 3.40 -18.70
C SER A 274 -2.13 2.81 -17.59
N ARG A 275 -2.69 1.97 -16.72
CA ARG A 275 -2.00 1.34 -15.59
C ARG A 275 -1.67 -0.13 -15.83
N ILE A 276 -1.98 -0.67 -17.01
CA ILE A 276 -1.59 -2.03 -17.35
C ILE A 276 -0.10 -2.05 -17.69
N SER A 277 0.67 -2.82 -16.93
CA SER A 277 2.11 -3.03 -17.16
C SER A 277 2.39 -4.48 -17.53
N LYS A 278 3.45 -4.68 -18.33
CA LYS A 278 4.06 -6.01 -18.48
C LYS A 278 4.81 -6.28 -17.17
N GLY A 279 4.62 -7.46 -16.56
CA GLY A 279 5.41 -7.85 -15.40
C GLY A 279 6.91 -7.70 -15.73
N GLU A 280 7.68 -7.19 -14.76
CA GLU A 280 9.14 -7.14 -14.83
C GLU A 280 9.74 -8.55 -14.81
#